data_AF-A0A964TXD2-F1
#
_entry.id   AF-A0A964TXD2-F1
#
_cell.length_a   1.000
_cell.length_b   1.000
_cell.length_c   1.000
_cell.angle_alpha   90.00
_cell.angle_beta   90.00
_cell.angle_gamma   90.00
#
_symmetry.space_group_name_H-M   'P 1'
#
loop_
_entity.id
_entity.type
_entity.pdbx_description
1 polymer ?
#
loop_
_entity_poly.entity_id
_entity_poly.type
_entity_poly.pdbx_seq_one_letter_code
_entity_poly.pdbx_strand_id
1 'polypeptide(L)'
;MADLPRLYILDTNVLMHDPTALFRFAEHDVFLPMIVLEELDRSKKGVSEVARNVRQVSRFIGQMMGEDHKLDEGLALREPEDLRLDVGNGRLYFQTRPFDNGGELIGDRGLADNEILLAALNMQQKLEDRQVVLVSKDINLRIKAAIHGITAEDYHNDRALDDLSLLYSGIRVLDNSFWDQRDTHDSWTDNGRTFYRIERGADDEWYPNQCLRLDDDNGLEAIVRRVEGDSVELEVARDYRRSQHGVWGIHARNPEQNFALNLLMDPEIDFVTLLGTAGTGKTLLALAAGLSQTLDDKIYREIIMTRATVSVGEEIGYLPGTEEEKMTPWMGALTDNLEVLTESDDGSSDWGRAVTNELVA
;
A
#
# COMPACT_ATOMS: atom_id res chain seq x y z
N MET A 1 2.13 -17.69 34.77
CA MET A 1 0.96 -17.92 33.91
C MET A 1 1.20 -17.08 32.67
N ALA A 2 1.18 -17.66 31.48
CA ALA A 2 1.18 -16.86 30.27
C ALA A 2 -0.11 -16.03 30.27
N ASP A 3 -0.02 -14.72 30.06
CA ASP A 3 -1.21 -13.88 29.93
C ASP A 3 -2.05 -14.43 28.77
N LEU A 4 -3.32 -14.71 29.04
CA LEU A 4 -4.26 -15.13 28.00
C LEU A 4 -4.42 -13.98 26.99
N PRO A 5 -4.51 -14.28 25.68
CA PRO A 5 -4.68 -13.24 24.67
C PRO A 5 -5.94 -12.42 24.94
N ARG A 6 -5.85 -11.09 24.82
CA ARG A 6 -6.99 -10.18 24.97
C ARG A 6 -7.99 -10.36 23.83
N LEU A 7 -9.22 -9.90 24.03
CA LEU A 7 -10.21 -9.78 22.97
C LEU A 7 -10.52 -8.30 22.72
N TYR A 8 -10.16 -7.81 21.54
CA TYR A 8 -10.41 -6.44 21.12
C TYR A 8 -11.70 -6.34 20.33
N ILE A 9 -12.61 -5.47 20.77
CA ILE A 9 -13.86 -5.18 20.07
C ILE A 9 -13.66 -3.89 19.31
N LEU A 10 -13.80 -3.93 17.99
CA LEU A 10 -13.59 -2.76 17.15
C LEU A 10 -14.88 -2.01 16.89
N ASP A 11 -14.81 -0.69 17.03
CA ASP A 11 -15.80 0.25 16.51
C ASP A 11 -15.67 0.39 14.97
N THR A 12 -16.79 0.61 14.28
CA THR A 12 -16.83 0.84 12.84
C THR A 12 -15.98 2.03 12.41
N ASN A 13 -15.93 3.11 13.21
CA ASN A 13 -15.13 4.28 12.88
C ASN A 13 -13.63 3.96 12.77
N VAL A 14 -13.14 2.99 13.56
CA VAL A 14 -11.75 2.54 13.48
C VAL A 14 -11.49 1.95 12.09
N LEU A 15 -12.36 1.03 11.65
CA LEU A 15 -12.25 0.33 10.37
C LEU A 15 -12.52 1.23 9.15
N MET A 16 -13.43 2.20 9.27
CA MET A 16 -13.72 3.17 8.22
C MET A 16 -12.54 4.11 7.95
N HIS A 17 -11.75 4.42 8.97
CA HIS A 17 -10.57 5.26 8.84
C HIS A 17 -9.29 4.46 8.59
N ASP A 18 -9.22 3.22 9.06
CA ASP A 18 -8.04 2.37 8.93
C ASP A 18 -8.44 0.90 8.75
N PRO A 19 -8.49 0.40 7.51
CA PRO A 19 -8.85 -0.98 7.24
C PRO A 19 -7.80 -1.99 7.75
N THR A 20 -6.55 -1.56 7.98
CA THR A 20 -5.49 -2.44 8.51
C THR A 20 -5.65 -2.70 10.01
N ALA A 21 -6.53 -1.97 10.70
CA ALA A 21 -6.75 -2.11 12.13
C ALA A 21 -7.04 -3.56 12.56
N LEU A 22 -7.69 -4.37 11.70
CA LEU A 22 -7.95 -5.79 11.94
C LEU A 22 -6.68 -6.60 12.30
N PHE A 23 -5.52 -6.19 11.80
CA PHE A 23 -4.27 -6.96 11.91
C PHE A 23 -3.32 -6.43 13.00
N ARG A 24 -3.66 -5.33 13.67
CA ARG A 24 -2.72 -4.59 14.55
C ARG A 24 -2.65 -5.07 15.99
N PHE A 25 -3.44 -6.08 16.33
CA PHE A 25 -3.55 -6.57 17.70
C PHE A 25 -2.60 -7.72 18.01
N ALA A 26 -1.57 -7.94 17.16
CA ALA A 26 -0.52 -8.93 17.37
C ALA A 26 -1.09 -10.33 17.69
N GLU A 27 -0.75 -10.91 18.85
CA GLU A 27 -1.25 -12.22 19.29
C GLU A 27 -2.69 -12.21 19.83
N HIS A 28 -3.35 -11.05 19.87
CA HIS A 28 -4.68 -10.90 20.44
C HIS A 28 -5.80 -11.10 19.41
N ASP A 29 -6.97 -11.52 19.91
CA ASP A 29 -8.14 -11.76 19.06
C ASP A 29 -8.94 -10.48 18.84
N VAL A 30 -9.60 -10.41 17.69
CA VAL A 30 -10.49 -9.30 17.31
C VAL A 30 -11.92 -9.81 17.23
N PHE A 31 -12.88 -9.02 17.69
CA PHE A 31 -14.31 -9.32 17.61
C PHE A 31 -15.06 -8.17 16.92
N LEU A 32 -15.87 -8.52 15.91
CA LEU A 32 -16.74 -7.57 15.22
C LEU A 32 -18.21 -7.82 15.59
N PRO A 33 -18.84 -6.86 16.28
CA PRO A 33 -20.30 -6.85 16.46
C PRO A 33 -21.03 -6.80 15.10
N MET A 34 -22.24 -7.36 15.03
CA MET A 34 -23.00 -7.40 13.77
C MET A 34 -23.32 -5.99 13.26
N ILE A 35 -23.59 -5.05 14.17
CA ILE A 35 -23.85 -3.65 13.82
C ILE A 35 -22.69 -3.00 13.07
N VAL A 36 -21.44 -3.40 13.36
CA VAL A 36 -20.26 -2.88 12.68
C VAL A 36 -20.26 -3.33 11.22
N LEU A 37 -20.59 -4.60 10.96
CA LEU A 37 -20.73 -5.11 9.59
C LEU A 37 -21.86 -4.41 8.82
N GLU A 38 -22.99 -4.13 9.48
CA GLU A 38 -24.10 -3.40 8.87
C GLU A 38 -23.72 -1.97 8.50
N GLU A 39 -22.98 -1.28 9.37
CA GLU A 39 -22.51 0.08 9.11
C GLU A 39 -21.45 0.13 8.01
N LEU A 40 -20.54 -0.85 7.96
CA LEU A 40 -19.62 -1.01 6.84
C LEU A 40 -20.41 -1.18 5.53
N ASP A 41 -21.42 -2.04 5.47
CA ASP A 41 -22.18 -2.24 4.23
C ASP A 41 -22.92 -0.96 3.78
N ARG A 42 -23.51 -0.21 4.72
CA ARG A 42 -24.15 1.09 4.44
C ARG A 42 -23.16 2.12 3.88
N SER A 43 -21.93 2.13 4.39
CA SER A 43 -20.87 3.08 3.99
C SER A 43 -20.05 2.65 2.77
N LYS A 44 -20.37 1.52 2.13
CA LYS A 44 -19.61 0.95 1.00
C LYS A 44 -19.76 1.74 -0.31
N LYS A 45 -20.81 2.56 -0.44
CA LYS A 45 -21.18 3.27 -1.67
C LYS A 45 -20.46 4.61 -1.78
N GLY A 46 -20.00 4.94 -2.99
CA GLY A 46 -19.37 6.22 -3.30
C GLY A 46 -17.85 6.14 -3.52
N VAL A 47 -17.26 7.31 -3.79
CA VAL A 47 -15.84 7.47 -4.17
C VAL A 47 -15.01 8.07 -3.02
N SER A 48 -15.61 8.27 -1.83
CA SER A 48 -14.89 8.79 -0.67
C SER A 48 -13.83 7.80 -0.19
N GLU A 49 -12.81 8.34 0.49
CA GLU A 49 -11.78 7.54 1.16
C GLU A 49 -12.39 6.55 2.16
N VAL A 50 -13.39 6.99 2.93
CA VAL A 50 -14.17 6.12 3.83
C VAL A 50 -14.77 4.95 3.06
N ALA A 51 -15.43 5.20 1.92
CA ALA A 51 -16.01 4.12 1.11
C ALA A 51 -14.95 3.18 0.51
N ARG A 52 -13.76 3.72 0.17
CA ARG A 52 -12.59 2.92 -0.27
C ARG A 52 -12.11 2.00 0.85
N ASN A 53 -11.92 2.53 2.05
CA ASN A 53 -11.47 1.79 3.23
C ASN A 53 -12.46 0.68 3.60
N VAL A 54 -13.75 1.00 3.63
CA VAL A 54 -14.82 0.01 3.83
C VAL A 54 -14.77 -1.14 2.80
N ARG A 55 -14.54 -0.82 1.52
CA ARG A 55 -14.35 -1.85 0.48
C ARG A 55 -13.09 -2.69 0.71
N GLN A 56 -12.02 -2.10 1.26
CA GLN A 56 -10.81 -2.82 1.62
C GLN A 56 -11.07 -3.78 2.79
N VAL A 57 -11.76 -3.34 3.86
CA VAL A 57 -12.17 -4.21 4.98
C VAL A 57 -12.98 -5.40 4.48
N SER A 58 -13.94 -5.14 3.59
CA SER A 58 -14.75 -6.21 2.98
C SER A 58 -13.91 -7.23 2.20
N ARG A 59 -12.88 -6.76 1.48
CA ARG A 59 -11.95 -7.63 0.73
C ARG A 59 -11.10 -8.49 1.67
N PHE A 60 -10.55 -7.91 2.73
CA PHE A 60 -9.80 -8.67 3.75
C PHE A 60 -10.64 -9.76 4.39
N ILE A 61 -11.86 -9.44 4.81
CA ILE A 61 -12.79 -10.42 5.37
C ILE A 61 -13.11 -11.51 4.33
N GLY A 62 -13.35 -11.13 3.08
CA GLY A 62 -13.61 -12.06 1.98
C GLY A 62 -12.46 -13.04 1.72
N GLN A 63 -11.22 -12.56 1.70
CA GLN A 63 -10.02 -13.41 1.55
C GLN A 63 -9.92 -14.42 2.71
N MET A 64 -10.09 -13.98 3.96
CA MET A 64 -10.07 -14.87 5.13
C MET A 64 -11.21 -15.90 5.13
N MET A 65 -12.38 -15.56 4.58
CA MET A 65 -13.52 -16.48 4.48
C MET A 65 -13.35 -17.56 3.40
N GLY A 66 -12.62 -17.25 2.31
CA GLY A 66 -12.36 -18.19 1.21
C GLY A 66 -11.60 -19.43 1.67
N GLU A 67 -10.77 -19.31 2.71
CA GLU A 67 -9.88 -20.36 3.21
C GLU A 67 -10.44 -21.13 4.41
N ASP A 68 -11.36 -20.55 5.20
CA ASP A 68 -11.87 -21.14 6.45
C ASP A 68 -13.39 -20.88 6.60
N HIS A 69 -14.19 -21.95 6.73
CA HIS A 69 -15.66 -21.87 6.72
C HIS A 69 -16.29 -21.93 8.12
N LYS A 70 -15.48 -22.00 9.18
CA LYS A 70 -15.97 -22.13 10.56
C LYS A 70 -15.96 -20.78 11.29
N LEU A 71 -16.94 -19.94 10.99
CA LEU A 71 -17.10 -18.62 11.62
C LEU A 71 -17.20 -18.69 13.16
N ASP A 72 -17.73 -19.78 13.72
CA ASP A 72 -17.81 -19.98 15.18
C ASP A 72 -16.45 -20.21 15.85
N GLU A 73 -15.45 -20.70 15.10
CA GLU A 73 -14.07 -20.87 15.59
C GLU A 73 -13.23 -19.61 15.36
N GLY A 74 -13.74 -18.61 14.64
CA GLY A 74 -13.03 -17.41 14.23
C GLY A 74 -12.13 -17.62 13.00
N LEU A 75 -11.96 -16.59 12.19
CA LEU A 75 -11.06 -16.61 11.04
C LEU A 75 -9.63 -16.32 11.49
N ALA A 76 -8.63 -17.04 10.99
CA ALA A 76 -7.24 -16.71 11.27
C ALA A 76 -6.90 -15.35 10.65
N LEU A 77 -6.32 -14.43 11.44
CA LEU A 77 -5.76 -13.20 10.88
C LEU A 77 -4.49 -13.57 10.12
N ARG A 78 -4.52 -13.37 8.80
CA ARG A 78 -3.41 -13.66 7.90
C ARG A 78 -3.04 -12.40 7.12
N GLU A 79 -1.77 -12.30 6.75
CA GLU A 79 -1.30 -11.25 5.86
C GLU A 79 -2.06 -11.32 4.53
N PRO A 80 -2.74 -10.22 4.10
CA PRO A 80 -3.42 -10.18 2.82
C PRO A 80 -2.44 -10.31 1.65
N GLU A 81 -2.78 -11.08 0.61
CA GLU A 81 -1.88 -11.39 -0.53
C GLU A 81 -1.25 -10.15 -1.19
N ASP A 82 -1.99 -9.04 -1.26
CA ASP A 82 -1.56 -7.81 -1.95
C ASP A 82 -0.85 -6.80 -1.03
N LEU A 83 -0.66 -7.12 0.25
CA LEU A 83 -0.15 -6.18 1.25
C LEU A 83 0.99 -6.78 2.05
N ARG A 84 1.96 -5.93 2.39
CA ARG A 84 3.01 -6.29 3.35
C ARG A 84 2.65 -5.76 4.72
N LEU A 85 2.09 -6.61 5.57
CA LEU A 85 1.65 -6.28 6.93
C LEU A 85 2.25 -7.28 7.91
N ASP A 86 2.80 -6.77 9.02
CA ASP A 86 3.20 -7.60 10.15
C ASP A 86 1.93 -8.07 10.88
N VAL A 87 1.48 -9.29 10.57
CA VAL A 87 0.26 -9.87 11.13
C VAL A 87 0.63 -10.89 12.21
N GLY A 88 0.09 -10.69 13.42
CA GLY A 88 0.26 -11.64 14.51
C GLY A 88 -0.67 -12.86 14.41
N ASN A 89 -0.61 -13.74 15.41
CA ASN A 89 -1.31 -15.04 15.40
C ASN A 89 -2.76 -15.00 15.92
N GLY A 90 -3.39 -13.81 15.99
CA GLY A 90 -4.76 -13.64 16.48
C GLY A 90 -5.84 -14.18 15.53
N ARG A 91 -7.09 -14.25 16.01
CA ARG A 91 -8.26 -14.61 15.19
C ARG A 91 -9.33 -13.52 15.19
N LEU A 92 -10.05 -13.41 14.07
CA LEU A 92 -11.21 -12.55 13.88
C LEU A 92 -12.51 -13.31 14.14
N TYR A 93 -13.25 -12.89 15.14
CA TYR A 93 -14.56 -13.43 15.52
C TYR A 93 -15.68 -12.47 15.13
N PHE A 94 -16.86 -13.03 14.93
CA PHE A 94 -18.07 -12.28 14.62
C PHE A 94 -19.17 -12.57 15.63
N GLN A 95 -20.08 -11.61 15.80
CA GLN A 95 -21.33 -11.87 16.48
C GLN A 95 -22.22 -12.80 15.63
N THR A 96 -22.29 -14.09 15.99
CA THR A 96 -23.12 -15.09 15.27
C THR A 96 -24.49 -15.31 15.91
N ARG A 97 -24.73 -14.77 17.10
CA ARG A 97 -25.98 -14.93 17.86
C ARG A 97 -26.45 -13.60 18.45
N PRO A 98 -27.77 -13.40 18.61
CA PRO A 98 -28.28 -12.26 19.37
C PRO A 98 -27.80 -12.36 20.82
N PHE A 99 -27.50 -11.20 21.41
CA PHE A 99 -27.15 -11.09 22.82
C PHE A 99 -28.40 -10.95 23.69
N ASP A 100 -28.30 -11.42 24.94
CA ASP A 100 -29.43 -11.35 25.87
C ASP A 100 -29.45 -9.97 26.51
N ASN A 101 -30.50 -9.19 26.22
CA ASN A 101 -30.53 -7.74 26.42
C ASN A 101 -31.02 -7.34 27.82
N GLY A 102 -30.32 -7.83 28.85
CA GLY A 102 -30.66 -7.80 30.28
C GLY A 102 -30.79 -6.44 30.97
N GLY A 103 -31.24 -5.37 30.33
CA GLY A 103 -31.62 -4.14 31.06
C GLY A 103 -30.51 -3.10 31.26
N GLU A 104 -29.24 -3.46 31.05
CA GLU A 104 -28.11 -2.80 31.73
C GLU A 104 -27.59 -1.49 31.10
N LEU A 105 -27.90 -1.17 29.84
CA LEU A 105 -27.42 0.06 29.20
C LEU A 105 -28.30 1.29 29.51
N ILE A 106 -27.63 2.41 29.78
CA ILE A 106 -28.25 3.72 30.02
C ILE A 106 -28.31 4.47 28.68
N GLY A 107 -29.48 4.53 28.03
CA GLY A 107 -29.68 5.28 26.78
C GLY A 107 -30.72 4.69 25.84
N ASP A 108 -30.90 5.33 24.68
CA ASP A 108 -31.90 4.92 23.68
C ASP A 108 -31.44 3.67 22.91
N ARG A 109 -32.24 2.60 22.93
CA ARG A 109 -31.87 1.24 22.48
C ARG A 109 -31.88 1.04 20.95
N GLY A 110 -31.39 2.00 20.18
CA GLY A 110 -31.31 1.91 18.72
C GLY A 110 -30.11 2.60 18.10
N LEU A 111 -29.20 3.14 18.91
CA LEU A 111 -27.96 3.75 18.45
C LEU A 111 -26.89 2.66 18.30
N ALA A 112 -26.15 2.68 17.20
CA ALA A 112 -25.11 1.68 16.92
C ALA A 112 -24.07 1.53 18.04
N ASP A 113 -23.68 2.66 18.66
CA ASP A 113 -22.88 2.70 19.89
C ASP A 113 -23.36 1.73 20.97
N ASN A 114 -24.68 1.68 21.20
CA ASN A 114 -25.25 0.88 22.28
C ASN A 114 -25.18 -0.61 21.93
N GLU A 115 -25.38 -0.98 20.66
CA GLU A 115 -25.20 -2.36 20.20
C GLU A 115 -23.73 -2.81 20.34
N ILE A 116 -22.76 -1.93 20.05
CA ILE A 116 -21.33 -2.21 20.27
C ILE A 116 -21.05 -2.41 21.77
N LEU A 117 -21.60 -1.56 22.64
CA LEU A 117 -21.45 -1.69 24.10
C LEU A 117 -22.11 -2.97 24.64
N LEU A 118 -23.29 -3.35 24.13
CA LEU A 118 -23.94 -4.62 24.50
C LEU A 118 -23.07 -5.81 24.13
N ALA A 119 -22.49 -5.79 22.94
CA ALA A 119 -21.57 -6.83 22.51
C ALA A 119 -20.36 -6.94 23.45
N ALA A 120 -19.79 -5.80 23.85
CA ALA A 120 -18.68 -5.77 24.80
C ALA A 120 -19.02 -6.31 26.18
N LEU A 121 -20.16 -5.91 26.76
CA LEU A 121 -20.64 -6.44 28.04
C LEU A 121 -20.87 -7.95 27.97
N ASN A 122 -21.53 -8.43 26.91
CA ASN A 122 -21.81 -9.86 26.74
C ASN A 122 -20.53 -10.69 26.58
N MET A 123 -19.54 -10.18 25.85
CA MET A 123 -18.24 -10.85 25.74
C MET A 123 -17.50 -10.87 27.07
N GLN A 124 -17.55 -9.77 27.84
CA GLN A 124 -16.93 -9.71 29.17
C GLN A 124 -17.56 -10.71 30.15
N GLN A 125 -18.89 -10.88 30.10
CA GLN A 125 -19.59 -11.87 30.93
C GLN A 125 -19.31 -13.31 30.48
N LYS A 126 -19.21 -13.55 29.16
CA LYS A 126 -18.97 -14.90 28.61
C LYS A 126 -17.52 -15.37 28.79
N LEU A 127 -16.56 -14.44 28.83
CA LEU A 127 -15.13 -14.72 28.87
C LEU A 127 -14.51 -14.24 30.19
N GLU A 128 -14.87 -14.90 31.29
CA GLU A 128 -14.41 -14.52 32.64
C GLU A 128 -12.87 -14.54 32.80
N ASP A 129 -12.17 -15.37 32.01
CA ASP A 129 -10.72 -15.54 32.06
C ASP A 129 -9.95 -14.63 31.08
N ARG A 130 -10.63 -13.80 30.27
CA ARG A 130 -9.99 -12.95 29.25
C ARG A 130 -10.37 -11.49 29.40
N GLN A 131 -9.40 -10.61 29.22
CA GLN A 131 -9.67 -9.18 29.18
C GLN A 131 -10.34 -8.80 27.85
N VAL A 132 -11.53 -8.19 27.93
CA VAL A 132 -12.25 -7.61 26.80
C VAL A 132 -12.00 -6.10 26.77
N VAL A 133 -11.54 -5.59 25.63
CA VAL A 133 -11.18 -4.18 25.43
C VAL A 133 -11.92 -3.62 24.22
N LEU A 134 -12.66 -2.53 24.41
CA LEU A 134 -13.28 -1.77 23.32
C LEU A 134 -12.26 -0.80 22.72
N VAL A 135 -12.12 -0.80 21.39
CA VAL A 135 -11.23 0.10 20.66
C VAL A 135 -12.06 1.04 19.82
N SER A 136 -11.94 2.34 20.09
CA SER A 136 -12.71 3.37 19.37
C SER A 136 -11.94 4.68 19.28
N LYS A 137 -12.14 5.41 18.19
CA LYS A 137 -11.69 6.81 18.03
C LYS A 137 -12.65 7.81 18.68
N ASP A 138 -13.90 7.43 18.96
CA ASP A 138 -14.90 8.32 19.56
C ASP A 138 -14.75 8.37 21.09
N ILE A 139 -14.47 9.58 21.60
CA ILE A 139 -14.38 9.83 23.04
C ILE A 139 -15.71 9.55 23.76
N ASN A 140 -16.86 9.80 23.13
CA ASN A 140 -18.17 9.58 23.74
C ASN A 140 -18.44 8.09 23.93
N LEU A 141 -18.11 7.26 22.94
CA LEU A 141 -18.25 5.82 23.04
C LEU A 141 -17.34 5.26 24.15
N ARG A 142 -16.10 5.74 24.25
CA ARG A 142 -15.17 5.35 25.33
C ARG A 142 -15.66 5.78 26.72
N ILE A 143 -16.24 6.97 26.86
CA ILE A 143 -16.84 7.42 28.12
C ILE A 143 -18.03 6.51 28.51
N LYS A 144 -18.91 6.18 27.56
CA LYS A 144 -20.03 5.26 27.81
C LYS A 144 -19.53 3.87 28.24
N ALA A 145 -18.51 3.35 27.56
CA ALA A 145 -17.88 2.09 27.92
C ALA A 145 -17.34 2.10 29.36
N ALA A 146 -16.61 3.15 29.74
CA ALA A 146 -16.09 3.31 31.10
C ALA A 146 -17.20 3.39 32.16
N ILE A 147 -18.32 4.07 31.88
CA ILE A 147 -19.50 4.12 32.76
C ILE A 147 -20.06 2.71 33.01
N HIS A 148 -20.01 1.84 32.00
CA HIS A 148 -20.48 0.46 32.06
C HIS A 148 -19.40 -0.54 32.52
N GLY A 149 -18.22 -0.07 32.95
CA GLY A 149 -17.13 -0.95 33.43
C GLY A 149 -16.39 -1.72 32.34
N ILE A 150 -16.59 -1.35 31.07
CA ILE A 150 -15.86 -1.90 29.93
C ILE A 150 -14.53 -1.15 29.82
N THR A 151 -13.42 -1.89 29.69
CA THR A 151 -12.12 -1.27 29.38
C THR A 151 -12.17 -0.74 27.95
N ALA A 152 -11.87 0.54 27.74
CA ALA A 152 -11.85 1.14 26.42
C ALA A 152 -10.53 1.87 26.15
N GLU A 153 -9.96 1.66 24.96
CA GLU A 153 -8.69 2.22 24.51
C GLU A 153 -8.91 3.11 23.28
N ASP A 154 -8.11 4.18 23.17
CA ASP A 154 -8.06 4.98 21.95
C ASP A 154 -7.41 4.19 20.83
N TYR A 155 -7.90 4.35 19.61
CA TYR A 155 -7.17 3.87 18.46
C TYR A 155 -6.20 4.94 17.96
N HIS A 156 -4.94 4.82 18.37
CA HIS A 156 -3.84 5.62 17.82
C HIS A 156 -3.18 4.88 16.65
N ASN A 157 -3.25 5.48 15.47
CA ASN A 157 -2.40 5.09 14.35
C ASN A 157 -1.28 6.13 14.22
N ASP A 158 -0.14 5.87 14.87
CA ASP A 158 1.03 6.76 14.84
C ASP A 158 1.82 6.70 13.51
N ARG A 159 1.26 6.08 12.46
CA ARG A 159 1.94 5.90 11.19
C ARG A 159 1.10 6.39 10.01
N ALA A 160 1.40 7.60 9.57
CA ALA A 160 1.11 8.06 8.19
C ALA A 160 1.73 7.14 7.11
N LEU A 161 2.62 6.21 7.50
CA LEU A 161 3.21 5.20 6.64
C LEU A 161 2.23 4.10 6.23
N ASP A 162 1.12 3.90 6.95
CA ASP A 162 0.25 2.74 6.73
C ASP A 162 -0.85 2.98 5.69
N ASP A 163 -1.22 4.23 5.39
CA ASP A 163 -2.04 4.52 4.21
C ASP A 163 -1.31 4.18 2.91
N LEU A 164 0.03 4.26 2.92
CA LEU A 164 0.86 3.85 1.79
C LEU A 164 0.88 2.34 1.61
N SER A 165 0.78 1.55 2.70
CA SER A 165 0.72 0.09 2.56
C SER A 165 -0.57 -0.32 1.89
N LEU A 166 -1.68 0.39 2.12
CA LEU A 166 -2.97 0.19 1.45
C LEU A 166 -3.01 0.59 -0.04
N LEU A 167 -1.96 1.26 -0.54
CA LEU A 167 -1.87 1.55 -1.96
C LEU A 167 -1.42 0.30 -2.71
N TYR A 168 -2.01 0.11 -3.89
CA TYR A 168 -1.58 -0.96 -4.78
C TYR A 168 -0.08 -0.82 -5.07
N SER A 169 0.69 -1.84 -4.73
CA SER A 169 2.16 -1.83 -4.81
C SER A 169 2.67 -1.82 -6.25
N GLY A 170 1.84 -2.26 -7.20
CA GLY A 170 2.24 -2.50 -8.58
C GLY A 170 3.09 -3.76 -8.78
N ILE A 171 3.46 -4.47 -7.71
CA ILE A 171 4.35 -5.64 -7.75
C ILE A 171 3.61 -6.85 -7.14
N ARG A 172 3.52 -7.93 -7.91
CA ARG A 172 3.07 -9.24 -7.43
C ARG A 172 4.25 -10.20 -7.34
N VAL A 173 4.42 -10.83 -6.18
CA VAL A 173 5.42 -11.88 -6.00
C VAL A 173 4.75 -13.21 -6.31
N LEU A 174 5.38 -14.02 -7.15
CA LEU A 174 4.90 -15.32 -7.61
C LEU A 174 5.75 -16.42 -6.98
N ASP A 175 5.12 -17.52 -6.63
CA ASP A 175 5.82 -18.69 -6.11
C ASP A 175 6.61 -19.43 -7.21
N ASN A 176 7.49 -20.34 -6.79
CA ASN A 176 8.35 -21.10 -7.70
C ASN A 176 7.61 -22.15 -8.53
N SER A 177 6.36 -22.47 -8.18
CA SER A 177 5.51 -23.36 -8.96
C SER A 177 4.70 -22.64 -10.04
N PHE A 178 4.85 -21.32 -10.17
CA PHE A 178 4.14 -20.51 -11.18
C PHE A 178 4.23 -21.10 -12.60
N TRP A 179 5.44 -21.52 -13.01
CA TRP A 179 5.66 -22.13 -14.33
C TRP A 179 5.16 -23.57 -14.42
N ASP A 180 5.08 -24.28 -13.31
CA ASP A 180 4.59 -25.67 -13.27
C ASP A 180 3.04 -25.71 -13.31
N GLN A 181 2.40 -24.66 -12.82
CA GLN A 181 0.94 -24.52 -12.77
C GLN A 181 0.32 -23.93 -14.03
N ARG A 182 1.14 -23.37 -14.94
CA ARG A 182 0.66 -22.68 -16.15
C ARG A 182 1.33 -23.21 -17.41
N ASP A 183 0.51 -23.58 -18.38
CA ASP A 183 1.00 -23.85 -19.70
C ASP A 183 1.46 -22.55 -20.36
N THR A 184 2.75 -22.48 -20.69
CA THR A 184 3.27 -21.42 -21.56
C THR A 184 2.85 -21.75 -22.99
N HIS A 185 1.94 -20.96 -23.56
CA HIS A 185 1.47 -21.20 -24.92
C HIS A 185 2.52 -20.85 -25.95
N ASP A 186 3.16 -19.68 -25.77
CA ASP A 186 4.13 -19.14 -26.71
C ASP A 186 5.22 -18.37 -25.96
N SER A 187 6.45 -18.46 -26.46
CA SER A 187 7.56 -17.58 -26.09
C SER A 187 8.20 -17.04 -27.36
N TRP A 188 8.42 -15.74 -27.46
CA TRP A 188 9.07 -15.12 -28.60
C TRP A 188 10.00 -13.98 -28.20
N THR A 189 10.84 -13.57 -29.14
CA THR A 189 11.70 -12.40 -28.99
C THR A 189 11.30 -11.38 -30.06
N ASP A 190 11.04 -10.16 -29.65
CA ASP A 190 10.81 -9.02 -30.56
C ASP A 190 11.71 -7.86 -30.16
N ASN A 191 12.45 -7.28 -31.12
CA ASN A 191 13.38 -6.18 -30.89
C ASN A 191 14.35 -6.38 -29.70
N GLY A 192 14.78 -7.62 -29.46
CA GLY A 192 15.68 -7.99 -28.34
C GLY A 192 14.99 -8.10 -26.97
N ARG A 193 13.67 -7.91 -26.90
CA ARG A 193 12.84 -8.13 -25.71
C ARG A 193 12.23 -9.52 -25.78
N THR A 194 12.14 -10.18 -24.63
CA THR A 194 11.60 -11.54 -24.54
C THR A 194 10.19 -11.48 -23.98
N PHE A 195 9.26 -12.19 -24.62
CA PHE A 195 7.86 -12.22 -24.24
C PHE A 195 7.37 -13.64 -24.02
N TYR A 196 6.40 -13.78 -23.12
CA TYR A 196 5.69 -15.02 -22.84
C TYR A 196 4.18 -14.75 -22.94
N ARG A 197 3.45 -15.70 -23.51
CA ARG A 197 1.99 -15.75 -23.43
C ARG A 197 1.55 -16.92 -22.57
N ILE A 198 0.77 -16.61 -21.55
CA ILE A 198 0.25 -17.58 -20.59
C ILE A 198 -1.28 -17.54 -20.56
N GLU A 199 -1.88 -18.67 -20.19
CA GLU A 199 -3.30 -18.74 -19.87
C GLU A 199 -3.60 -18.02 -18.55
N ARG A 200 -4.72 -17.31 -18.52
CA ARG A 200 -5.24 -16.60 -17.35
C ARG A 200 -6.16 -17.54 -16.58
N GLY A 201 -5.88 -17.74 -15.29
CA GLY A 201 -6.75 -18.49 -14.39
C GLY A 201 -8.03 -17.70 -14.05
N ALA A 202 -9.07 -18.41 -13.64
CA ALA A 202 -10.37 -17.79 -13.32
C ALA A 202 -10.29 -16.73 -12.19
N ASP A 203 -9.35 -16.90 -11.26
CA ASP A 203 -9.16 -16.03 -10.10
C ASP A 203 -7.99 -15.04 -10.27
N ASP A 204 -7.42 -14.95 -11.47
CA ASP A 204 -6.30 -14.06 -11.74
C ASP A 204 -6.75 -12.63 -12.02
N GLU A 205 -6.60 -11.76 -11.04
CA GLU A 205 -6.71 -10.31 -11.24
C GLU A 205 -5.34 -9.72 -11.62
N TRP A 206 -5.13 -9.52 -12.93
CA TRP A 206 -3.88 -9.00 -13.49
C TRP A 206 -4.16 -7.68 -14.19
N TYR A 207 -3.22 -6.75 -14.10
CA TYR A 207 -3.36 -5.41 -14.66
C TYR A 207 -2.21 -5.09 -15.62
N PRO A 208 -2.45 -4.33 -16.71
CA PRO A 208 -1.36 -3.79 -17.51
C PRO A 208 -0.35 -3.01 -16.65
N ASN A 209 0.93 -3.13 -16.99
CA ASN A 209 2.08 -2.57 -16.28
C ASN A 209 2.30 -3.10 -14.86
N GLN A 210 1.58 -4.15 -14.44
CA GLN A 210 1.88 -4.85 -13.20
C GLN A 210 3.23 -5.57 -13.32
N CYS A 211 4.08 -5.35 -12.33
CA CYS A 211 5.39 -5.98 -12.21
C CYS A 211 5.26 -7.32 -11.48
N LEU A 212 6.00 -8.32 -11.95
CA LEU A 212 5.94 -9.69 -11.45
C LEU A 212 7.34 -10.13 -11.09
N ARG A 213 7.50 -10.75 -9.92
CA ARG A 213 8.77 -11.30 -9.47
C ARG A 213 8.58 -12.71 -8.97
N LEU A 214 9.31 -13.68 -9.51
CA LEU A 214 9.40 -15.01 -8.90
C LEU A 214 10.27 -14.97 -7.63
N ASP A 215 9.84 -15.69 -6.59
CA ASP A 215 10.54 -15.80 -5.31
C ASP A 215 11.67 -16.86 -5.34
N ASP A 216 12.66 -16.64 -6.21
CA ASP A 216 13.89 -17.44 -6.35
C ASP A 216 15.12 -16.51 -6.46
N ASP A 217 16.30 -17.01 -6.11
CA ASP A 217 17.59 -16.27 -6.12
C ASP A 217 17.94 -15.72 -7.52
N ASN A 218 17.36 -16.29 -8.59
CA ASN A 218 17.39 -15.77 -9.96
C ASN A 218 15.97 -15.71 -10.58
N GLY A 219 14.96 -15.48 -9.75
CA GLY A 219 13.56 -15.45 -10.15
C GLY A 219 13.33 -14.47 -11.31
N LEU A 220 12.52 -14.90 -12.27
CA LEU A 220 12.15 -14.04 -13.40
C LEU A 220 11.49 -12.76 -12.89
N GLU A 221 11.97 -11.63 -13.39
CA GLU A 221 11.30 -10.34 -13.29
C GLU A 221 10.61 -10.06 -14.61
N ALA A 222 9.31 -9.80 -14.58
CA ALA A 222 8.49 -9.57 -15.77
C ALA A 222 7.48 -8.44 -15.55
N ILE A 223 6.94 -7.90 -16.64
CA ILE A 223 5.93 -6.85 -16.65
C ILE A 223 4.76 -7.32 -17.52
N VAL A 224 3.54 -7.20 -16.99
CA VAL A 224 2.32 -7.49 -17.73
C VAL A 224 2.13 -6.42 -18.80
N ARG A 225 2.12 -6.81 -20.08
CA ARG A 225 1.93 -5.87 -21.20
C ARG A 225 0.48 -5.83 -21.65
N ARG A 226 -0.16 -6.98 -21.76
CA ARG A 226 -1.56 -7.07 -22.19
C ARG A 226 -2.30 -8.15 -21.43
N VAL A 227 -3.57 -7.87 -21.17
CA VAL A 227 -4.54 -8.82 -20.60
C VAL A 227 -5.70 -8.90 -21.58
N GLU A 228 -5.80 -10.01 -22.31
CA GLU A 228 -6.77 -10.23 -23.39
C GLU A 228 -7.55 -11.51 -23.16
N GLY A 229 -8.82 -11.37 -22.74
CA GLY A 229 -9.69 -12.52 -22.44
C GLY A 229 -9.04 -13.46 -21.42
N ASP A 230 -8.79 -14.69 -21.87
CA ASP A 230 -8.19 -15.78 -21.08
C ASP A 230 -6.67 -15.88 -21.27
N SER A 231 -6.02 -14.85 -21.82
CA SER A 231 -4.58 -14.82 -22.04
C SER A 231 -3.92 -13.57 -21.48
N VAL A 232 -2.69 -13.73 -21.01
CA VAL A 232 -1.84 -12.63 -20.53
C VAL A 232 -0.51 -12.65 -21.26
N GLU A 233 -0.06 -11.48 -21.69
CA GLU A 233 1.24 -11.27 -22.32
C GLU A 233 2.21 -10.62 -21.32
N LEU A 234 3.33 -11.29 -21.09
CA LEU A 234 4.39 -10.86 -20.18
C LEU A 234 5.63 -10.50 -20.97
N GLU A 235 6.26 -9.39 -20.61
CA GLU A 235 7.59 -9.02 -21.08
C GLU A 235 8.61 -9.26 -19.96
N VAL A 236 9.74 -9.88 -20.27
CA VAL A 236 10.86 -10.00 -19.32
C VAL A 236 11.44 -8.61 -19.08
N ALA A 237 11.49 -8.20 -17.80
CA ALA A 237 12.02 -6.91 -17.42
C ALA A 237 13.51 -6.80 -17.78
N ARG A 238 13.91 -5.64 -18.32
CA ARG A 238 15.32 -5.34 -18.57
C ARG A 238 16.06 -5.20 -17.25
N ASP A 239 17.27 -5.74 -17.19
CA ASP A 239 18.10 -5.72 -15.98
C ASP A 239 18.98 -4.46 -15.93
N TYR A 240 18.47 -3.40 -15.32
CA TYR A 240 19.14 -2.12 -15.06
C TYR A 240 20.15 -2.16 -13.90
N ARG A 241 20.34 -3.32 -13.25
CA ARG A 241 21.39 -3.51 -12.23
C ARG A 241 22.77 -3.68 -12.86
N ARG A 242 22.82 -4.07 -14.14
CA ARG A 242 24.08 -4.27 -14.87
C ARG A 242 24.66 -2.93 -15.32
N SER A 243 25.97 -2.79 -15.21
CA SER A 243 26.68 -1.54 -15.53
C SER A 243 26.42 -1.04 -16.96
N GLN A 244 26.28 -1.96 -17.92
CA GLN A 244 26.03 -1.68 -19.34
C GLN A 244 24.62 -1.15 -19.63
N HIS A 245 23.70 -1.26 -18.67
CA HIS A 245 22.31 -0.85 -18.82
C HIS A 245 21.98 0.37 -17.97
N GLY A 246 22.96 1.04 -17.37
CA GLY A 246 22.71 2.24 -16.58
C GLY A 246 21.95 3.30 -17.37
N VAL A 247 21.04 4.01 -16.71
CA VAL A 247 20.31 5.14 -17.26
C VAL A 247 20.99 6.40 -16.74
N TRP A 248 21.63 7.16 -17.62
CA TRP A 248 22.35 8.38 -17.24
C TRP A 248 23.32 8.17 -16.06
N GLY A 249 24.11 7.10 -16.11
CA GLY A 249 25.06 6.73 -15.05
C GLY A 249 24.46 6.05 -13.81
N ILE A 250 23.12 5.93 -13.72
CA ILE A 250 22.43 5.31 -12.58
C ILE A 250 22.05 3.86 -12.86
N HIS A 251 22.35 2.99 -11.90
CA HIS A 251 21.98 1.57 -11.91
C HIS A 251 20.96 1.27 -10.82
N ALA A 252 20.04 0.36 -11.10
CA ALA A 252 19.13 -0.17 -10.09
C ALA A 252 19.92 -0.93 -9.01
N ARG A 253 19.53 -0.74 -7.73
CA ARG A 253 20.18 -1.44 -6.59
C ARG A 253 19.38 -2.62 -6.07
N ASN A 254 18.11 -2.70 -6.41
CA ASN A 254 17.18 -3.76 -6.00
C ASN A 254 16.11 -3.97 -7.09
N PRO A 255 15.29 -5.05 -7.00
CA PRO A 255 14.22 -5.31 -7.96
C PRO A 255 13.22 -4.16 -8.11
N GLU A 256 12.89 -3.47 -7.01
CA GLU A 256 11.91 -2.38 -7.02
C GLU A 256 12.40 -1.18 -7.86
N GLN A 257 13.68 -0.81 -7.74
CA GLN A 257 14.29 0.19 -8.61
C GLN A 257 14.46 -0.30 -10.05
N ASN A 258 14.66 -1.60 -10.25
CA ASN A 258 14.73 -2.19 -11.58
C ASN A 258 13.39 -2.03 -12.31
N PHE A 259 12.28 -2.39 -11.65
CA PHE A 259 10.94 -2.15 -12.19
C PHE A 259 10.66 -0.67 -12.41
N ALA A 260 11.04 0.20 -11.47
CA ALA A 260 10.86 1.65 -11.63
C ALA A 260 11.54 2.17 -12.91
N LEU A 261 12.78 1.76 -13.19
CA LEU A 261 13.47 2.15 -14.42
C LEU A 261 12.83 1.54 -15.68
N ASN A 262 12.38 0.29 -15.63
CA ASN A 262 11.63 -0.29 -16.76
C ASN A 262 10.37 0.50 -17.09
N LEU A 263 9.59 0.89 -16.08
CA LEU A 263 8.36 1.66 -16.27
C LEU A 263 8.65 3.10 -16.72
N LEU A 264 9.66 3.76 -16.14
CA LEU A 264 10.03 5.14 -16.48
C LEU A 264 10.65 5.28 -17.87
N MET A 265 11.39 4.28 -18.33
CA MET A 265 12.04 4.26 -19.65
C MET A 265 11.12 3.74 -20.77
N ASP A 266 9.86 3.46 -20.45
CA ASP A 266 8.89 2.99 -21.43
C ASP A 266 8.00 4.14 -21.92
N PRO A 267 8.20 4.63 -23.16
CA PRO A 267 7.43 5.75 -23.69
C PRO A 267 5.96 5.40 -23.97
N GLU A 268 5.56 4.12 -23.89
CA GLU A 268 4.14 3.72 -24.00
C GLU A 268 3.37 3.94 -22.68
N ILE A 269 4.06 4.27 -21.57
CA ILE A 269 3.43 4.51 -20.27
C ILE A 269 3.33 6.01 -20.01
N ASP A 270 2.11 6.56 -20.13
CA ASP A 270 1.86 8.00 -19.96
C ASP A 270 2.09 8.51 -18.54
N PHE A 271 1.94 7.65 -17.53
CA PHE A 271 1.96 8.06 -16.12
C PHE A 271 2.50 6.97 -15.21
N VAL A 272 3.56 7.30 -14.46
CA VAL A 272 4.19 6.42 -13.48
C VAL A 272 4.11 7.05 -12.09
N THR A 273 3.57 6.31 -11.13
CA THR A 273 3.59 6.71 -9.71
C THR A 273 4.64 5.90 -8.97
N LEU A 274 5.59 6.58 -8.32
CA LEU A 274 6.61 5.93 -7.49
C LEU A 274 6.36 6.21 -6.02
N LEU A 275 6.18 5.16 -5.24
CA LEU A 275 6.03 5.19 -3.79
C LEU A 275 7.23 4.53 -3.13
N GLY A 276 7.59 5.00 -1.94
CA GLY A 276 8.72 4.44 -1.20
C GLY A 276 9.21 5.40 -0.11
N THR A 277 9.95 4.87 0.86
CA THR A 277 10.49 5.64 1.98
C THR A 277 11.43 6.76 1.52
N ALA A 278 11.67 7.75 2.37
CA ALA A 278 12.62 8.82 2.05
C ALA A 278 14.02 8.24 1.76
N GLY A 279 14.74 8.81 0.78
CA GLY A 279 16.09 8.35 0.40
C GLY A 279 16.15 7.13 -0.53
N THR A 280 15.02 6.58 -0.99
CA THR A 280 14.99 5.41 -1.90
C THR A 280 15.30 5.71 -3.37
N GLY A 281 15.65 6.95 -3.71
CA GLY A 281 16.06 7.32 -5.07
C GLY A 281 14.93 7.62 -6.06
N LYS A 282 13.67 7.73 -5.63
CA LYS A 282 12.52 8.01 -6.53
C LYS A 282 12.75 9.18 -7.48
N THR A 283 13.12 10.34 -6.92
CA THR A 283 13.40 11.56 -7.69
C THR A 283 14.62 11.39 -8.59
N LEU A 284 15.70 10.78 -8.07
CA LEU A 284 16.91 10.51 -8.84
C LEU A 284 16.62 9.65 -10.08
N LEU A 285 15.89 8.55 -9.92
CA LEU A 285 15.54 7.65 -11.03
C LEU A 285 14.64 8.35 -12.07
N ALA A 286 13.66 9.13 -11.62
CA ALA A 286 12.79 9.90 -12.50
C ALA A 286 13.57 10.93 -13.32
N LEU A 287 14.54 11.62 -12.71
CA LEU A 287 15.40 12.58 -13.41
C LEU A 287 16.34 11.88 -14.39
N ALA A 288 16.98 10.78 -13.98
CA ALA A 288 17.84 10.01 -14.87
C ALA A 288 17.08 9.55 -16.12
N ALA A 289 15.87 9.00 -15.94
CA ALA A 289 15.02 8.58 -17.04
C ALA A 289 14.55 9.74 -17.92
N GLY A 290 14.17 10.87 -17.31
CA GLY A 290 13.75 12.08 -18.02
C GLY A 290 14.89 12.69 -18.85
N LEU A 291 16.09 12.79 -18.28
CA LEU A 291 17.29 13.29 -18.97
C LEU A 291 17.69 12.37 -20.12
N SER A 292 17.74 11.05 -19.90
CA SER A 292 18.06 10.09 -20.95
C SER A 292 17.09 10.19 -22.12
N GLN A 293 15.79 10.22 -21.86
CA GLN A 293 14.78 10.31 -22.93
C GLN A 293 14.72 11.68 -23.62
N THR A 294 15.18 12.76 -22.97
CA THR A 294 15.18 14.12 -23.54
C THR A 294 16.49 14.45 -24.27
N LEU A 295 17.64 14.08 -23.71
CA LEU A 295 18.97 14.48 -24.18
C LEU A 295 19.64 13.40 -25.04
N ASP A 296 19.61 12.13 -24.61
CA ASP A 296 20.21 11.01 -25.36
C ASP A 296 19.29 10.57 -26.49
N ASP A 297 18.09 10.08 -26.12
CA ASP A 297 17.16 9.46 -27.07
C ASP A 297 16.36 10.51 -27.85
N LYS A 298 16.24 11.73 -27.30
CA LYS A 298 15.52 12.87 -27.91
C LYS A 298 14.08 12.56 -28.29
N ILE A 299 13.42 11.72 -27.49
CA ILE A 299 12.01 11.35 -27.62
C ILE A 299 11.13 12.49 -27.10
N TYR A 300 11.60 13.21 -26.07
CA TYR A 300 10.94 14.38 -25.51
C TYR A 300 11.74 15.66 -25.77
N ARG A 301 11.02 16.80 -25.76
CA ARG A 301 11.60 18.12 -26.03
C ARG A 301 12.07 18.84 -24.77
N GLU A 302 11.34 18.69 -23.67
CA GLU A 302 11.56 19.44 -22.43
C GLU A 302 11.12 18.62 -21.21
N ILE A 303 11.78 18.87 -20.08
CA ILE A 303 11.43 18.28 -18.78
C ILE A 303 10.77 19.37 -17.95
N ILE A 304 9.53 19.13 -17.51
CA ILE A 304 8.80 20.02 -16.62
C ILE A 304 8.76 19.39 -15.24
N MET A 305 9.28 20.09 -14.24
CA MET A 305 9.20 19.67 -12.84
C MET A 305 8.23 20.56 -12.08
N THR A 306 7.34 19.96 -11.31
CA THR A 306 6.44 20.67 -10.40
C THR A 306 6.65 20.18 -8.97
N ARG A 307 6.62 21.11 -8.01
CA ARG A 307 6.70 20.80 -6.58
C ARG A 307 5.61 21.57 -5.85
N ALA A 308 4.82 20.88 -5.02
CA ALA A 308 3.83 21.54 -4.19
C ALA A 308 4.55 22.41 -3.13
N THR A 309 4.18 23.68 -3.03
CA THR A 309 4.68 24.60 -2.00
C THR A 309 3.95 24.33 -0.68
N VAL A 310 4.33 23.26 0.00
CA VAL A 310 3.78 22.91 1.32
C VAL A 310 4.81 23.28 2.38
N SER A 311 4.60 24.38 3.11
CA SER A 311 5.44 24.81 4.23
C SER A 311 5.49 23.72 5.30
N VAL A 312 6.67 23.14 5.52
CA VAL A 312 6.91 22.25 6.67
C VAL A 312 7.29 23.13 7.85
N GLY A 313 6.32 23.55 8.66
CA GLY A 313 6.53 24.40 9.85
C GLY A 313 5.62 25.63 9.90
N GLU A 314 5.98 26.61 10.73
CA GLU A 314 5.32 27.94 10.71
C GLU A 314 5.37 28.53 9.29
N GLU A 315 4.32 29.25 8.89
CA GLU A 315 4.30 30.01 7.64
C GLU A 315 5.63 30.72 7.51
N ILE A 316 6.42 30.32 6.50
CA ILE A 316 7.67 31.01 6.20
C ILE A 316 7.22 32.44 5.93
N GLY A 317 7.56 33.34 6.85
CA GLY A 317 7.22 34.75 6.71
C GLY A 317 7.82 35.33 5.43
N TYR A 318 7.73 36.64 5.26
CA TYR A 318 8.28 37.31 4.08
C TYR A 318 9.79 37.04 3.92
N LEU A 319 10.16 36.15 3.00
CA LEU A 319 11.54 36.01 2.53
C LEU A 319 11.87 37.25 1.69
N PRO A 320 12.84 38.09 2.08
CA PRO A 320 13.30 39.17 1.22
C PRO A 320 14.08 38.56 0.04
N GLY A 321 13.78 39.01 -1.18
CA GLY A 321 14.43 38.50 -2.39
C GLY A 321 13.50 38.40 -3.59
N THR A 322 14.07 37.99 -4.73
CA THR A 322 13.33 37.68 -5.96
C THR A 322 12.48 36.41 -5.78
N GLU A 323 11.57 36.14 -6.72
CA GLU A 323 10.78 34.89 -6.72
C GLU A 323 11.66 33.65 -6.74
N GLU A 324 12.76 33.69 -7.49
CA GLU A 324 13.75 32.62 -7.62
C GLU A 324 14.53 32.36 -6.32
N GLU A 325 14.99 33.41 -5.64
CA GLU A 325 15.66 33.31 -4.33
C GLU A 325 14.73 32.70 -3.27
N LYS A 326 13.42 32.93 -3.38
CA LYS A 326 12.40 32.34 -2.50
C LYS A 326 12.16 30.86 -2.80
N MET A 327 12.33 30.44 -4.06
CA MET A 327 12.15 29.04 -4.47
C MET A 327 13.40 28.19 -4.24
N THR A 328 14.58 28.81 -4.13
CA THR A 328 15.88 28.13 -3.96
C THR A 328 15.90 27.06 -2.86
N PRO A 329 15.37 27.29 -1.63
CA PRO A 329 15.34 26.25 -0.59
C PRO A 329 14.52 25.00 -0.98
N TRP A 330 13.53 25.16 -1.86
CA TRP A 330 12.69 24.08 -2.37
C TRP A 330 13.33 23.34 -3.55
N MET A 331 14.40 23.87 -4.12
CA MET A 331 15.09 23.29 -5.28
C MET A 331 16.38 22.57 -4.89
N GLY A 332 16.93 22.78 -3.69
CA GLY A 332 18.21 22.18 -3.26
C GLY A 332 18.30 20.66 -3.49
N ALA A 333 17.30 19.89 -3.03
CA ALA A 333 17.28 18.44 -3.25
C ALA A 333 17.23 18.04 -4.74
N LEU A 334 16.70 18.88 -5.62
CA LEU A 334 16.75 18.66 -7.06
C LEU A 334 18.17 18.90 -7.57
N THR A 335 18.74 20.06 -7.24
CA THR A 335 20.10 20.43 -7.64
C THR A 335 21.11 19.38 -7.21
N ASP A 336 21.01 18.87 -5.99
CA ASP A 336 21.87 17.79 -5.48
C ASP A 336 21.76 16.52 -6.35
N ASN A 337 20.55 16.14 -6.80
CA ASN A 337 20.38 14.98 -7.67
C ASN A 337 20.96 15.24 -9.07
N LEU A 338 20.82 16.45 -9.61
CA LEU A 338 21.44 16.83 -10.89
C LEU A 338 22.97 16.79 -10.81
N GLU A 339 23.56 17.25 -9.70
CA GLU A 339 25.00 17.15 -9.47
C GLU A 339 25.48 15.68 -9.50
N VAL A 340 24.80 14.78 -8.77
CA VAL A 340 25.12 13.35 -8.79
C VAL A 340 25.07 12.76 -10.20
N LEU A 341 24.06 13.14 -11.00
CA LEU A 341 23.91 12.70 -12.38
C LEU A 341 24.99 13.25 -13.32
N THR A 342 25.57 14.41 -13.00
CA THR A 342 26.68 14.99 -13.78
C THR A 342 28.06 14.45 -13.40
N GLU A 343 28.27 14.04 -12.16
CA GLU A 343 29.54 13.42 -11.73
C GLU A 343 29.69 11.99 -12.25
N SER A 344 28.59 11.29 -12.48
CA SER A 344 28.59 9.90 -12.94
C SER A 344 28.81 9.73 -14.46
N ASP A 345 28.82 10.83 -15.23
CA ASP A 345 29.00 10.86 -16.69
C ASP A 345 30.44 11.20 -17.14
N ASP A 346 31.46 10.83 -16.35
CA ASP A 346 32.88 11.02 -16.70
C ASP A 346 33.34 10.22 -17.95
N GLY A 347 32.42 9.51 -18.63
CA GLY A 347 32.67 8.69 -19.81
C GLY A 347 32.07 9.19 -21.14
N SER A 348 31.10 10.11 -21.14
CA SER A 348 30.47 10.59 -22.39
C SER A 348 30.12 12.08 -22.38
N SER A 349 30.98 12.84 -23.04
CA SER A 349 30.76 14.18 -23.59
C SER A 349 30.75 15.36 -22.60
N ASP A 350 31.69 16.27 -22.84
CA ASP A 350 31.78 17.66 -22.34
C ASP A 350 30.47 18.48 -22.48
N TRP A 351 29.47 17.93 -23.16
CA TRP A 351 28.19 18.54 -23.48
C TRP A 351 27.14 18.33 -22.38
N GLY A 352 27.12 17.15 -21.72
CA GLY A 352 26.19 16.88 -20.61
C GLY A 352 26.40 17.84 -19.44
N ARG A 353 27.66 18.06 -19.05
CA ARG A 353 28.06 19.07 -18.05
C ARG A 353 27.67 20.50 -18.43
N ALA A 354 27.73 20.87 -19.72
CA ALA A 354 27.38 22.21 -20.17
C ALA A 354 25.87 22.48 -20.12
N VAL A 355 25.04 21.52 -20.52
CA VAL A 355 23.58 21.63 -20.52
C VAL A 355 23.03 21.62 -19.08
N THR A 356 23.59 20.82 -18.18
CA THR A 356 23.14 20.83 -16.77
C THR A 356 23.55 22.12 -16.05
N ASN A 357 24.71 22.68 -16.35
CA ASN A 357 25.10 24.00 -15.84
C ASN A 357 24.23 25.14 -16.39
N GLU A 358 23.66 25.00 -17.60
CA GLU A 358 22.62 25.93 -18.12
C GLU A 358 21.22 25.67 -17.54
N LEU A 359 20.94 24.48 -16.98
CA LEU A 359 19.67 24.16 -16.31
C LEU A 359 19.65 24.56 -14.83
N VAL A 360 20.82 24.70 -14.21
CA VAL A 360 21.00 25.04 -12.79
C VAL A 360 21.33 26.54 -12.58
N ALA A 361 21.81 27.23 -13.62
CA ALA A 361 22.08 28.68 -13.63
C ALA A 361 20.90 29.48 -14.20
#